data_AF-A0A6A4HWL9-F1
#
_entry.id   AF-A0A6A4HWL9-F1
#
_cell.length_a   1.000
_cell.length_b   1.000
_cell.length_c   1.000
_cell.angle_alpha   90.00
_cell.angle_beta   90.00
_cell.angle_gamma   90.00
#
_symmetry.space_group_name_H-M   'P 1'
#
loop_
_entity.id
_entity.type
_entity.pdbx_description
1 polymer ?
#
loop_
_entity_poly.entity_id
_entity_poly.type
_entity_poly.pdbx_seq_one_letter_code
_entity_poly.pdbx_strand_id
1 'polypeptide(L)'
;MARGRKRALKKCHIDRVPDEILLEIFRFSNTRTPREFERKTVSHFNIDSAVLSLVTARWPKVPSSVEAFVKLYLERSKDAALDICILFSEDCVFDNYSEVESEEEHDHNDDAEDSPARSSLPILSILLQHAHRWRTAVMQLPESVGGNTTFPSAFPSLEELDVRCMPENDAGMVWCPTFHAPLLRKLSVEKFCYGGKFGSSCLDYMSLTWITPDTVTTFLEEVSVQCIVEIFTVFTPYTNYGTAEVTSPLKALSITATGEDEDQGEALATLLTSLTLPNMEKLTLINESGESAFPVNGLLSMLDRSQSSLTKLTHLHFERCRFSDGDLLRILEKIPALTGFIFEEKEESLTGHFFQSLMGPSLKENNLMLMVPSLMRVVLKFHSRSIPFDELLSFIESRRQNDQLPNRVLRTAVITIPKASSQVLEALEDRLSKLRSDGVVEMKVNSY
;
A
#
# COMPACT_ATOMS: atom_id res chain seq x y z
N MET A 1 -37.74 -14.84 48.57
CA MET A 1 -36.32 -14.67 48.96
C MET A 1 -35.44 -14.89 47.73
N ALA A 2 -35.02 -13.82 47.05
CA ALA A 2 -34.14 -13.90 45.89
C ALA A 2 -32.77 -13.34 46.27
N ARG A 3 -31.74 -14.20 46.29
CA ARG A 3 -30.34 -13.79 46.51
C ARG A 3 -29.79 -13.18 45.23
N GLY A 4 -29.69 -11.86 45.18
CA GLY A 4 -28.99 -11.14 44.12
C GLY A 4 -27.50 -11.46 44.12
N ARG A 5 -26.99 -12.06 43.04
CA ARG A 5 -25.55 -12.19 42.77
C ARG A 5 -24.99 -10.81 42.43
N LYS A 6 -24.21 -10.22 43.34
CA LYS A 6 -23.33 -9.08 43.04
C LYS A 6 -22.27 -9.57 42.04
N ARG A 7 -22.32 -9.09 40.79
CA ARG A 7 -21.19 -9.21 39.87
C ARG A 7 -20.06 -8.34 40.41
N ALA A 8 -18.94 -8.96 40.76
CA ALA A 8 -17.72 -8.24 41.10
C ALA A 8 -17.22 -7.53 39.83
N LEU A 9 -17.20 -6.20 39.86
CA LEU A 9 -16.48 -5.40 38.88
C LEU A 9 -15.01 -5.82 38.92
N LYS A 10 -14.51 -6.35 37.80
CA LYS A 10 -13.08 -6.67 37.61
C LYS A 10 -12.32 -5.34 37.79
N LYS A 11 -11.50 -5.24 38.84
CA LYS A 11 -10.67 -4.05 39.10
C LYS A 11 -9.83 -3.74 37.85
N CYS A 12 -9.92 -2.50 37.37
CA CYS A 12 -9.07 -1.99 36.32
C CYS A 12 -7.64 -1.84 36.87
N HIS A 13 -6.65 -2.41 36.19
CA HIS A 13 -5.27 -2.53 36.67
C HIS A 13 -4.38 -1.43 36.06
N ILE A 14 -4.56 -0.20 36.54
CA ILE A 14 -3.70 0.96 36.19
C ILE A 14 -2.31 0.87 36.86
N ASP A 15 -2.14 0.04 37.90
CA ASP A 15 -0.95 -0.02 38.79
C ASP A 15 0.38 -0.49 38.14
N ARG A 16 0.52 -0.51 36.81
CA ARG A 16 1.66 -1.18 36.12
C ARG A 16 2.21 -0.46 34.89
N VAL A 17 1.69 0.72 34.58
CA VAL A 17 2.33 1.65 33.65
C VAL A 17 3.42 2.36 34.46
N PRO A 18 4.62 2.63 33.92
CA PRO A 18 5.58 3.51 34.61
C PRO A 18 4.88 4.78 35.08
N ASP A 19 5.03 5.11 36.37
CA ASP A 19 4.30 6.22 36.98
C ASP A 19 4.56 7.52 36.23
N GLU A 20 5.73 7.64 35.60
CA GLU A 20 6.14 8.76 34.76
C GLU A 20 5.25 8.91 33.52
N ILE A 21 4.93 7.82 32.83
CA ILE A 21 4.06 7.82 31.63
C ILE A 21 2.61 8.12 32.04
N LEU A 22 2.14 7.54 33.14
CA LEU A 22 0.79 7.83 33.65
C LEU A 22 0.66 9.29 34.04
N LEU A 23 1.58 9.79 34.87
CA LEU A 23 1.56 11.16 35.36
C LEU A 23 1.53 12.15 34.21
N GLU A 24 2.23 11.87 33.12
CA GLU A 24 2.20 12.75 31.96
C GLU A 24 0.92 12.66 31.14
N ILE A 25 0.38 11.45 30.91
CA ILE A 25 -0.94 11.30 30.27
C ILE A 25 -2.01 12.02 31.11
N PHE A 26 -1.91 11.98 32.43
CA PHE A 26 -2.79 12.70 33.35
C PHE A 26 -2.59 14.23 33.31
N ARG A 27 -1.36 14.71 33.10
CA ARG A 27 -1.07 16.14 32.91
C ARG A 27 -1.64 16.65 31.57
N PHE A 28 -1.50 15.88 30.50
CA PHE A 28 -2.02 16.25 29.16
C PHE A 28 -3.54 16.24 29.06
N SER A 29 -4.20 15.32 29.76
CA SER A 29 -5.67 15.25 29.76
C SER A 29 -6.33 16.39 30.55
N ASN A 30 -5.58 17.36 31.08
CA ASN A 30 -6.09 18.48 31.90
C ASN A 30 -6.91 18.04 33.13
N THR A 31 -6.72 16.81 33.62
CA THR A 31 -7.60 16.26 34.67
C THR A 31 -7.08 16.44 36.09
N ARG A 32 -5.75 16.52 36.34
CA ARG A 32 -5.18 16.63 37.72
C ARG A 32 -3.78 17.24 37.84
N THR A 33 -3.50 17.80 39.02
CA THR A 33 -2.14 18.13 39.48
C THR A 33 -1.40 16.90 40.05
N PRO A 34 -0.06 16.83 40.00
CA PRO A 34 0.72 15.67 40.50
C PRO A 34 0.39 15.26 41.95
N ARG A 35 0.03 16.22 42.81
CA ARG A 35 -0.36 15.98 44.21
C ARG A 35 -1.68 15.24 44.38
N GLU A 36 -2.55 15.26 43.38
CA GLU A 36 -3.86 14.59 43.41
C GLU A 36 -3.79 13.13 42.96
N PHE A 37 -2.68 12.72 42.34
CA PHE A 37 -2.40 11.33 41.94
C PHE A 37 -1.89 10.49 43.13
N GLU A 38 -1.08 11.07 44.02
CA GLU A 38 -0.53 10.39 45.20
C GLU A 38 -1.60 10.00 46.24
N ARG A 39 -2.78 10.61 46.18
CA ARG A 39 -3.91 10.27 47.05
C ARG A 39 -4.66 9.07 46.47
N LYS A 40 -4.50 7.91 47.12
CA LYS A 40 -5.11 6.59 46.82
C LYS A 40 -6.66 6.56 46.93
N THR A 41 -7.37 7.49 46.31
CA THR A 41 -8.83 7.48 46.22
C THR A 41 -9.25 7.17 44.79
N VAL A 42 -9.87 6.00 44.63
CA VAL A 42 -10.51 5.52 43.41
C VAL A 42 -11.61 6.51 43.02
N SER A 43 -11.33 7.37 42.05
CA SER A 43 -12.29 8.29 41.46
C SER A 43 -12.56 7.91 40.01
N HIS A 44 -13.84 7.97 39.62
CA HIS A 44 -14.31 7.73 38.27
C HIS A 44 -13.65 8.72 37.29
N PHE A 45 -13.14 8.18 36.19
CA PHE A 45 -12.53 8.92 35.08
C PHE A 45 -13.60 9.73 34.35
N ASN A 46 -13.32 11.00 34.07
CA ASN A 46 -14.03 11.75 33.03
C ASN A 46 -13.27 11.53 31.72
N ILE A 47 -13.95 11.01 30.72
CA ILE A 47 -13.37 10.24 29.58
C ILE A 47 -13.11 11.12 28.34
N ASP A 48 -13.41 12.42 28.40
CA ASP A 48 -13.57 13.22 27.19
C ASP A 48 -12.27 13.80 26.58
N SER A 49 -11.08 13.60 27.18
CA SER A 49 -9.81 14.10 26.61
C SER A 49 -8.66 13.08 26.50
N ALA A 50 -8.82 11.86 27.02
CA ALA A 50 -7.84 10.77 26.85
C ALA A 50 -8.49 9.41 27.13
N VAL A 51 -8.89 8.69 26.08
CA VAL A 51 -9.47 7.35 26.24
C VAL A 51 -8.35 6.29 26.25
N LEU A 52 -7.80 6.01 27.43
CA LEU A 52 -6.96 4.84 27.66
C LEU A 52 -7.83 3.57 27.62
N SER A 53 -7.91 2.91 26.46
CA SER A 53 -8.63 1.65 26.31
C SER A 53 -7.68 0.45 26.30
N LEU A 54 -7.67 -0.30 27.42
CA LEU A 54 -7.05 -1.63 27.53
C LEU A 54 -8.00 -2.65 26.90
N VAL A 55 -7.91 -2.85 25.58
CA VAL A 55 -8.72 -3.84 24.86
C VAL A 55 -7.82 -4.86 24.20
N THR A 56 -8.03 -6.12 24.57
CA THR A 56 -7.44 -7.28 23.92
C THR A 56 -8.08 -7.50 22.55
N ALA A 57 -7.24 -7.44 21.50
CA ALA A 57 -7.34 -8.20 20.25
C ALA A 57 -8.05 -7.63 18.99
N ARG A 58 -8.28 -6.32 18.84
CA ARG A 58 -8.44 -5.64 17.51
C ARG A 58 -8.63 -4.13 17.69
N TRP A 59 -8.12 -3.34 16.76
CA TRP A 59 -8.23 -1.88 16.74
C TRP A 59 -9.59 -1.46 16.15
N PRO A 60 -10.54 -0.92 16.93
CA PRO A 60 -11.75 -0.31 16.36
C PRO A 60 -11.43 1.04 15.71
N LYS A 61 -12.23 1.46 14.73
CA LYS A 61 -12.19 2.82 14.17
C LYS A 61 -12.42 3.85 15.29
N VAL A 62 -11.52 4.82 15.42
CA VAL A 62 -11.60 5.90 16.43
C VAL A 62 -12.56 6.98 15.92
N PRO A 63 -13.43 7.57 16.78
CA PRO A 63 -14.29 8.70 16.39
C PRO A 63 -13.46 9.93 16.02
N SER A 64 -13.88 10.68 15.00
CA SER A 64 -13.19 11.88 14.51
C SER A 64 -13.20 13.07 15.47
N SER A 65 -14.00 13.03 16.54
CA SER A 65 -14.21 14.16 17.46
C SER A 65 -13.19 14.26 18.62
N VAL A 66 -12.05 13.57 18.55
CA VAL A 66 -11.06 13.56 19.64
C VAL A 66 -9.79 14.23 19.16
N GLU A 67 -9.54 15.46 19.61
CA GLU A 67 -8.39 16.31 19.25
C GLU A 67 -7.05 15.54 19.20
N ALA A 68 -6.70 14.82 20.27
CA ALA A 68 -5.56 13.90 20.24
C ALA A 68 -5.87 12.62 21.01
N PHE A 69 -5.60 11.48 20.39
CA PHE A 69 -5.89 10.17 20.94
C PHE A 69 -4.62 9.31 21.01
N VAL A 70 -4.17 9.02 22.22
CA VAL A 70 -3.08 8.07 22.46
C VAL A 70 -3.64 6.81 23.10
N LYS A 71 -3.49 5.68 22.42
CA LYS A 71 -3.83 4.36 22.95
C LYS A 71 -2.58 3.52 23.17
N LEU A 72 -2.35 3.16 24.42
CA LEU A 72 -1.22 2.33 24.84
C LEU A 72 -1.72 0.95 25.25
N TYR A 73 -1.17 -0.09 24.62
CA TYR A 73 -1.31 -1.46 25.10
C TYR A 73 -0.02 -1.90 25.77
N LEU A 74 -0.14 -2.20 27.07
CA LEU A 74 0.99 -2.53 27.92
C LEU A 74 0.88 -3.99 28.33
N GLU A 75 1.79 -4.81 27.83
CA GLU A 75 1.95 -6.17 28.31
C GLU A 75 2.66 -6.15 29.68
N ARG A 76 2.35 -7.13 30.55
CA ARG A 76 2.66 -7.03 32.00
C ARG A 76 4.15 -7.24 32.30
N SER A 77 4.98 -6.20 32.35
CA SER A 77 6.29 -6.15 33.06
C SER A 77 6.99 -4.79 32.82
N LYS A 78 7.94 -4.39 33.68
CA LYS A 78 8.84 -3.25 33.40
C LYS A 78 9.68 -3.46 32.13
N ASP A 79 9.90 -4.71 31.74
CA ASP A 79 10.65 -5.10 30.54
C ASP A 79 9.76 -5.60 29.41
N ALA A 80 8.43 -5.48 29.54
CA ALA A 80 7.53 -5.96 28.51
C ALA A 80 7.64 -5.09 27.26
N ALA A 81 7.52 -5.74 26.10
CA ALA A 81 7.35 -5.06 24.84
C ALA A 81 6.02 -4.27 24.82
N LEU A 82 6.03 -3.13 24.15
CA LEU A 82 4.91 -2.20 24.09
C LEU A 82 4.29 -2.21 22.71
N ASP A 83 2.96 -2.24 22.65
CA ASP A 83 2.22 -1.97 21.43
C ASP A 83 1.59 -0.59 21.57
N ILE A 84 1.94 0.33 20.69
CA ILE A 84 1.63 1.74 20.81
C ILE A 84 0.84 2.23 19.63
N CYS A 85 -0.13 3.11 19.89
CA CYS A 85 -0.82 3.84 18.85
C CYS A 85 -1.04 5.28 19.28
N ILE A 86 -0.58 6.17 18.41
CA ILE A 86 -0.61 7.61 18.59
C ILE A 86 -1.39 8.14 17.39
N LEU A 87 -2.56 8.70 17.63
CA LEU A 87 -3.43 9.26 16.60
C LEU A 87 -3.71 10.72 16.96
N PHE A 88 -3.25 11.64 16.13
CA PHE A 88 -3.68 13.03 16.22
C PHE A 88 -4.92 13.24 15.33
N SER A 89 -5.85 14.11 15.74
CA SER A 89 -6.97 14.54 14.90
C SER A 89 -6.50 15.53 13.84
N GLU A 90 -7.23 15.58 12.73
CA GLU A 90 -7.08 16.62 11.70
C GLU A 90 -7.39 18.01 12.29
N ASP A 91 -8.31 18.09 13.25
CA ASP A 91 -8.71 19.34 13.91
C ASP A 91 -7.59 19.96 14.79
N CYS A 92 -6.59 19.17 15.20
CA CYS A 92 -5.49 19.67 16.06
C CYS A 92 -4.51 20.59 15.35
N VAL A 93 -4.64 20.76 14.05
CA VAL A 93 -3.63 21.41 13.21
C VAL A 93 -3.92 22.91 12.97
N PHE A 94 -5.15 23.39 13.26
CA PHE A 94 -5.63 24.64 12.66
C PHE A 94 -5.65 25.92 13.54
N ASP A 95 -5.43 25.86 14.86
CA ASP A 95 -5.73 27.02 15.72
C ASP A 95 -4.65 28.12 15.79
N ASN A 96 -3.51 28.00 15.09
CA ASN A 96 -2.44 29.00 15.19
C ASN A 96 -2.40 30.04 14.06
N TYR A 97 -3.21 29.91 13.00
CA TYR A 97 -3.16 30.82 11.84
C TYR A 97 -4.47 31.56 11.54
N SER A 98 -5.59 31.21 12.18
CA SER A 98 -6.83 31.98 12.04
C SER A 98 -6.88 33.12 13.06
N GLU A 99 -7.02 34.35 12.56
CA GLU A 99 -7.43 35.56 13.29
C GLU A 99 -6.36 36.43 13.97
N VAL A 100 -5.22 36.67 13.30
CA VAL A 100 -4.61 38.02 13.39
C VAL A 100 -4.85 38.77 12.07
N GLU A 101 -6.13 38.81 11.66
CA GLU A 101 -6.66 39.92 10.87
C GLU A 101 -7.07 41.04 11.85
N SER A 102 -6.11 41.56 12.62
CA SER A 102 -6.28 42.85 13.27
C SER A 102 -5.42 43.84 12.51
N GLU A 103 -6.10 44.55 11.60
CA GLU A 103 -5.70 45.79 10.95
C GLU A 103 -5.09 46.77 11.95
N GLU A 104 -3.80 46.72 12.23
CA GLU A 104 -3.05 47.89 12.70
C GLU A 104 -1.70 47.93 12.02
N GLU A 105 -1.64 48.68 10.90
CA GLU A 105 -0.43 49.32 10.41
C GLU A 105 0.16 50.17 11.56
N HIS A 106 1.04 49.58 12.37
CA HIS A 106 1.94 50.34 13.24
C HIS A 106 3.37 50.07 12.84
N ASP A 107 3.87 51.03 12.07
CA ASP A 107 5.26 51.33 11.81
C ASP A 107 6.05 51.35 13.14
N HIS A 108 7.22 50.69 13.16
CA HIS A 108 8.24 50.64 14.23
C HIS A 108 8.19 49.49 15.26
N ASN A 109 8.97 48.43 15.03
CA ASN A 109 10.34 48.30 15.57
C ASN A 109 10.96 46.92 15.24
N ASP A 110 12.21 46.98 14.78
CA ASP A 110 13.08 45.87 14.33
C ASP A 110 13.67 45.02 15.48
N ASP A 111 12.83 44.42 16.32
CA ASP A 111 13.29 43.39 17.27
C ASP A 111 12.40 42.15 17.13
N ALA A 112 12.57 41.43 16.02
CA ALA A 112 12.00 40.09 15.83
C ALA A 112 12.69 39.11 16.80
N GLU A 113 12.26 39.13 18.07
CA GLU A 113 12.59 38.07 19.02
C GLU A 113 12.03 36.76 18.48
N ASP A 114 12.94 35.81 18.21
CA ASP A 114 12.68 34.39 17.96
C ASP A 114 11.72 33.85 19.03
N SER A 115 10.42 33.95 18.78
CA SER A 115 9.43 33.31 19.63
C SER A 115 9.67 31.81 19.53
N PRO A 116 10.09 31.13 20.62
CA PRO A 116 10.44 29.73 20.56
C PRO A 116 9.20 28.96 20.14
N ALA A 117 9.23 28.39 18.93
CA ALA A 117 8.20 27.52 18.42
C ALA A 117 7.94 26.43 19.48
N ARG A 118 6.86 26.60 20.25
CA ARG A 118 6.50 25.64 21.29
C ARG A 118 6.26 24.32 20.60
N SER A 119 7.06 23.30 20.92
CA SER A 119 6.91 21.96 20.38
C SER A 119 5.47 21.51 20.62
N SER A 120 4.69 21.40 19.54
CA SER A 120 3.24 21.22 19.57
C SER A 120 2.81 19.88 20.19
N LEU A 121 3.73 18.92 20.38
CA LEU A 121 3.40 17.57 20.82
C LEU A 121 4.31 17.05 21.96
N PRO A 122 4.21 17.58 23.19
CA PRO A 122 5.17 17.22 24.23
C PRO A 122 5.00 15.78 24.73
N ILE A 123 3.82 15.18 24.52
CA ILE A 123 3.58 13.76 24.81
C ILE A 123 4.38 12.82 23.90
N LEU A 124 4.62 13.20 22.64
CA LEU A 124 5.35 12.36 21.68
C LEU A 124 6.80 12.18 22.13
N SER A 125 7.46 13.26 22.53
CA SER A 125 8.83 13.22 23.07
C SER A 125 8.97 12.26 24.25
N ILE A 126 7.95 12.18 25.11
CA ILE A 126 7.95 11.30 26.28
C ILE A 126 7.71 9.85 25.89
N LEU A 127 6.80 9.58 24.96
CA LEU A 127 6.60 8.23 24.42
C LEU A 127 7.87 7.72 23.74
N LEU A 128 8.56 8.58 22.99
CA LEU A 128 9.82 8.24 22.30
C LEU A 128 10.97 7.88 23.25
N GLN A 129 10.97 8.36 24.50
CA GLN A 129 11.93 7.90 25.52
C GLN A 129 11.80 6.39 25.80
N HIS A 130 10.63 5.82 25.54
CA HIS A 130 10.35 4.39 25.71
C HIS A 130 10.34 3.60 24.39
N ALA A 131 10.74 4.22 23.27
CA ALA A 131 10.83 3.63 21.93
C ALA A 131 11.56 2.29 21.86
N HIS A 132 12.60 2.12 22.68
CA HIS A 132 13.39 0.90 22.74
C HIS A 132 12.58 -0.37 23.07
N ARG A 133 11.39 -0.21 23.65
CA ARG A 133 10.49 -1.30 24.02
C ARG A 133 9.36 -1.52 23.03
N TRP A 134 9.22 -0.67 22.02
CA TRP A 134 8.09 -0.75 21.11
C TRP A 134 8.26 -1.99 20.24
N ARG A 135 7.26 -2.87 20.23
CA ARG A 135 7.16 -4.01 19.32
C ARG A 135 6.31 -3.65 18.12
N THR A 136 5.16 -3.03 18.35
CA THR A 136 4.31 -2.50 17.29
C THR A 136 4.02 -1.03 17.54
N ALA A 137 4.03 -0.22 16.49
CA ALA A 137 3.68 1.19 16.58
C ALA A 137 2.80 1.62 15.40
N VAL A 138 1.69 2.28 15.71
CA VAL A 138 0.84 3.00 14.75
C VAL A 138 0.92 4.49 15.07
N MET A 139 1.34 5.32 14.13
CA MET A 139 1.54 6.75 14.34
C MET A 139 0.88 7.54 13.24
N GLN A 140 -0.13 8.34 13.58
CA GLN A 140 -0.71 9.32 12.67
C GLN A 140 -0.27 10.70 13.15
N LEU A 141 0.71 11.30 12.47
CA LEU A 141 1.44 12.50 12.88
C LEU A 141 0.99 13.71 12.04
N PRO A 142 0.79 14.90 12.62
CA PRO A 142 0.58 16.11 11.83
C PRO A 142 1.86 16.54 11.09
N GLU A 143 1.70 17.31 10.01
CA GLU A 143 2.82 17.77 9.19
C GLU A 143 3.87 18.58 9.98
N SER A 144 3.41 19.39 10.94
CA SER A 144 4.26 20.16 11.86
C SER A 144 5.28 19.34 12.68
N VAL A 145 5.11 18.01 12.78
CA VAL A 145 6.03 17.12 13.52
C VAL A 145 7.37 16.95 12.80
N GLY A 146 7.38 16.98 11.47
CA GLY A 146 8.52 16.62 10.64
C GLY A 146 9.77 17.47 10.85
N GLY A 147 9.62 18.73 11.28
CA GLY A 147 10.73 19.65 11.49
C GLY A 147 11.32 19.64 12.91
N ASN A 148 10.48 19.43 13.92
CA ASN A 148 10.84 19.75 15.32
C ASN A 148 10.93 18.54 16.24
N THR A 149 10.47 17.36 15.81
CA THR A 149 10.49 16.16 16.67
C THR A 149 11.72 15.32 16.40
N THR A 150 12.59 15.17 17.39
CA THR A 150 13.73 14.26 17.31
C THR A 150 13.28 12.83 17.60
N PHE A 151 13.22 12.00 16.56
CA PHE A 151 13.02 10.56 16.73
C PHE A 151 14.28 9.90 17.33
N PRO A 152 14.13 8.86 18.18
CA PRO A 152 15.24 8.03 18.61
C PRO A 152 15.98 7.44 17.41
N SER A 153 17.31 7.38 17.50
CA SER A 153 18.12 6.83 16.42
C SER A 153 17.93 5.33 16.20
N ALA A 154 17.32 4.62 17.17
CA ALA A 154 17.08 3.18 17.07
C ALA A 154 15.81 2.73 17.80
N PHE A 155 15.18 1.70 17.23
CA PHE A 155 14.02 0.98 17.74
C PHE A 155 14.33 -0.53 17.76
N PRO A 156 15.15 -1.01 18.73
CA PRO A 156 15.68 -2.38 18.74
C PRO A 156 14.62 -3.49 18.80
N SER A 157 13.45 -3.22 19.36
CA SER A 157 12.38 -4.22 19.54
C SER A 157 11.26 -4.13 18.51
N LEU A 158 11.31 -3.16 17.59
CA LEU A 158 10.19 -2.82 16.72
C LEU A 158 10.09 -3.82 15.58
N GLU A 159 8.96 -4.52 15.52
CA GLU A 159 8.61 -5.55 14.54
C GLU A 159 7.60 -5.05 13.50
N GLU A 160 6.67 -4.17 13.90
CA GLU A 160 5.67 -3.59 13.00
C GLU A 160 5.55 -2.07 13.19
N LEU A 161 5.57 -1.35 12.08
CA LEU A 161 5.39 0.10 12.04
C LEU A 161 4.33 0.48 11.02
N ASP A 162 3.37 1.29 11.43
CA ASP A 162 2.44 1.99 10.56
C ASP A 162 2.55 3.48 10.85
N VAL A 163 3.03 4.26 9.89
CA VAL A 163 3.23 5.70 10.04
C VAL A 163 2.50 6.44 8.94
N ARG A 164 1.66 7.38 9.36
CA ARG A 164 0.83 8.21 8.49
C ARG A 164 1.10 9.67 8.79
N CYS A 165 1.35 10.46 7.78
CA CYS A 165 1.31 11.90 7.91
C CYS A 165 -0.13 12.40 7.68
N MET A 166 -0.56 13.40 8.43
CA MET A 166 -1.73 14.22 8.13
C MET A 166 -1.22 15.51 7.50
N PRO A 167 -1.25 15.63 6.17
CA PRO A 167 -0.85 16.85 5.49
C PRO A 167 -1.80 17.99 5.84
N GLU A 168 -1.27 19.21 5.94
CA GLU A 168 -2.08 20.43 6.02
C GLU A 168 -2.66 20.80 4.65
N ASN A 169 -1.96 20.43 3.57
CA ASN A 169 -2.36 20.60 2.18
C ASN A 169 -2.27 19.26 1.43
N ASP A 170 -2.95 19.10 0.29
CA ASP A 170 -2.99 17.83 -0.47
C ASP A 170 -1.59 17.24 -0.81
N ALA A 171 -0.54 18.07 -0.80
CA ALA A 171 0.86 17.67 -0.94
C ALA A 171 1.63 17.83 0.38
N GLY A 172 1.68 16.79 1.22
CA GLY A 172 2.40 16.84 2.49
C GLY A 172 3.92 16.83 2.31
N MET A 173 4.64 17.89 2.66
CA MET A 173 6.08 18.08 2.39
C MET A 173 7.00 17.38 3.41
N VAL A 174 6.49 16.34 4.05
CA VAL A 174 7.05 15.82 5.29
C VAL A 174 8.08 14.75 5.03
N TRP A 175 9.18 14.85 5.76
CA TRP A 175 10.24 13.87 5.80
C TRP A 175 9.84 12.71 6.71
N CYS A 176 9.94 11.50 6.19
CA CYS A 176 9.79 10.31 7.00
C CYS A 176 10.97 10.21 7.99
N PRO A 177 10.73 9.91 9.28
CA PRO A 177 11.80 9.80 10.25
C PRO A 177 12.79 8.69 9.87
N THR A 178 14.08 8.93 10.13
CA THR A 178 15.16 7.97 9.90
C THR A 178 15.64 7.39 11.22
N PHE A 179 15.66 6.05 11.33
CA PHE A 179 16.10 5.34 12.53
C PHE A 179 16.43 3.88 12.22
N HIS A 180 17.20 3.23 13.08
CA HIS A 180 17.55 1.82 12.91
C HIS A 180 16.59 0.88 13.66
N ALA A 181 15.86 0.02 12.95
CA ALA A 181 14.93 -0.96 13.51
C ALA A 181 15.27 -2.38 12.98
N PRO A 182 16.23 -3.09 13.60
CA PRO A 182 16.77 -4.34 13.04
C PRO A 182 15.77 -5.50 13.00
N LEU A 183 14.71 -5.45 13.83
CA LEU A 183 13.68 -6.48 13.88
C LEU A 183 12.44 -6.12 13.06
N LEU A 184 12.44 -5.01 12.33
CA LEU A 184 11.24 -4.52 11.63
C LEU A 184 10.90 -5.46 10.46
N ARG A 185 9.73 -6.10 10.54
CA ARG A 185 9.22 -7.06 9.55
C ARG A 185 8.11 -6.47 8.69
N LYS A 186 7.30 -5.58 9.26
CA LYS A 186 6.18 -4.94 8.58
C LYS A 186 6.30 -3.43 8.65
N LEU A 187 6.25 -2.78 7.49
CA LEU A 187 6.25 -1.32 7.38
C LEU A 187 5.04 -0.85 6.56
N SER A 188 4.33 0.14 7.08
CA SER A 188 3.29 0.88 6.37
C SER A 188 3.62 2.37 6.48
N VAL A 189 3.68 3.06 5.34
CA VAL A 189 3.98 4.49 5.26
C VAL A 189 2.90 5.14 4.41
N GLU A 190 2.28 6.19 4.92
CA GLU A 190 1.23 6.93 4.22
C GLU A 190 1.48 8.45 4.21
N LYS A 191 1.31 9.08 3.04
CA LYS A 191 1.33 10.55 2.84
C LYS A 191 2.66 11.24 3.17
N PHE A 192 3.80 10.61 2.83
CA PHE A 192 5.13 11.22 2.98
C PHE A 192 5.75 11.59 1.63
N CYS A 193 6.35 12.78 1.55
CA CYS A 193 7.03 13.26 0.33
C CYS A 193 8.50 12.85 0.24
N TYR A 194 9.15 12.62 1.38
CA TYR A 194 10.57 12.29 1.41
C TYR A 194 10.82 11.06 2.31
N GLY A 195 11.74 10.21 1.88
CA GLY A 195 11.98 8.90 2.49
C GLY A 195 12.52 8.91 3.91
N GLY A 196 12.79 7.70 4.41
CA GLY A 196 13.43 7.45 5.70
C GLY A 196 14.19 6.12 5.64
N LYS A 197 15.36 6.06 6.28
CA LYS A 197 16.12 4.81 6.39
C LYS A 197 15.75 4.12 7.69
N PHE A 198 15.08 2.97 7.59
CA PHE A 198 14.66 2.15 8.74
C PHE A 198 15.72 1.11 9.14
N GLY A 199 16.75 0.93 8.29
CA GLY A 199 17.89 0.05 8.56
C GLY A 199 17.51 -1.40 8.87
N SER A 200 16.41 -1.90 8.31
CA SER A 200 15.97 -3.28 8.50
C SER A 200 16.33 -4.14 7.30
N SER A 201 17.06 -5.22 7.56
CA SER A 201 17.29 -6.28 6.58
C SER A 201 16.22 -7.39 6.63
N CYS A 202 15.26 -7.27 7.55
CA CYS A 202 14.27 -8.29 7.89
C CYS A 202 12.84 -7.95 7.44
N LEU A 203 12.66 -6.95 6.57
CA LEU A 203 11.36 -6.60 6.04
C LEU A 203 10.78 -7.75 5.20
N ASP A 204 9.62 -8.23 5.65
CA ASP A 204 8.79 -9.24 4.99
C ASP A 204 7.66 -8.59 4.19
N TYR A 205 7.17 -7.43 4.63
CA TYR A 205 6.07 -6.71 4.00
C TYR A 205 6.24 -5.20 4.11
N MET A 206 5.94 -4.49 3.02
CA MET A 206 5.95 -3.04 2.95
C MET A 206 4.71 -2.53 2.19
N SER A 207 3.98 -1.58 2.78
CA SER A 207 2.88 -0.86 2.16
C SER A 207 3.23 0.62 2.08
N LEU A 208 3.17 1.19 0.88
CA LEU A 208 3.52 2.58 0.58
C LEU A 208 2.31 3.28 -0.03
N THR A 209 1.70 4.23 0.67
CA THR A 209 0.41 4.82 0.27
C THR A 209 0.51 6.33 0.10
N TRP A 210 0.12 6.89 -1.05
CA TRP A 210 0.26 8.32 -1.34
C TRP A 210 1.70 8.78 -1.11
N ILE A 211 2.62 8.28 -1.93
CA ILE A 211 4.06 8.54 -1.79
C ILE A 211 4.65 8.98 -3.14
N THR A 212 5.66 9.84 -3.12
CA THR A 212 6.35 10.30 -4.33
C THR A 212 7.23 9.21 -4.95
N PRO A 213 7.47 9.22 -6.28
CA PRO A 213 8.34 8.25 -6.92
C PRO A 213 9.72 8.13 -6.27
N ASP A 214 10.35 9.26 -5.92
CA ASP A 214 11.69 9.30 -5.32
C ASP A 214 11.73 8.70 -3.91
N THR A 215 10.64 8.86 -3.15
CA THR A 215 10.54 8.22 -1.85
C THR A 215 10.37 6.72 -2.00
N VAL A 216 9.54 6.27 -2.95
CA VAL A 216 9.43 4.84 -3.27
C VAL A 216 10.79 4.28 -3.66
N THR A 217 11.56 4.91 -4.55
CA THR A 217 12.87 4.37 -4.96
C THR A 217 13.83 4.26 -3.78
N THR A 218 13.86 5.27 -2.90
CA THR A 218 14.65 5.24 -1.65
C THR A 218 14.29 4.05 -0.78
N PHE A 219 12.98 3.76 -0.62
CA PHE A 219 12.53 2.59 0.12
C PHE A 219 13.02 1.30 -0.54
N LEU A 220 12.85 1.17 -1.85
CA LEU A 220 13.14 -0.07 -2.59
C LEU A 220 14.62 -0.43 -2.70
N GLU A 221 15.53 0.53 -2.50
CA GLU A 221 16.98 0.31 -2.50
C GLU A 221 17.42 -0.66 -1.40
N GLU A 222 16.81 -0.59 -0.22
CA GLU A 222 17.25 -1.32 0.98
C GLU A 222 16.39 -2.56 1.30
N VAL A 223 15.41 -2.90 0.45
CA VAL A 223 14.45 -3.97 0.75
C VAL A 223 15.04 -5.37 0.55
N SER A 224 14.64 -6.31 1.42
CA SER A 224 15.01 -7.72 1.28
C SER A 224 14.37 -8.37 0.04
N VAL A 225 15.05 -9.39 -0.52
CA VAL A 225 14.54 -10.18 -1.66
C VAL A 225 13.17 -10.81 -1.39
N GLN A 226 12.89 -11.16 -0.14
CA GLN A 226 11.67 -11.88 0.26
C GLN A 226 10.51 -10.94 0.59
N CYS A 227 10.76 -9.63 0.66
CA CYS A 227 9.74 -8.67 0.99
C CYS A 227 8.67 -8.59 -0.10
N ILE A 228 7.41 -8.49 0.31
CA ILE A 228 6.29 -8.15 -0.54
C ILE A 228 6.05 -6.65 -0.43
N VAL A 229 6.12 -5.95 -1.56
CA VAL A 229 5.87 -4.50 -1.61
C VAL A 229 4.55 -4.21 -2.31
N GLU A 230 3.71 -3.43 -1.65
CA GLU A 230 2.46 -2.91 -2.16
C GLU A 230 2.53 -1.38 -2.17
N ILE A 231 2.26 -0.76 -3.31
CA ILE A 231 2.27 0.68 -3.50
C ILE A 231 0.86 1.11 -3.86
N PHE A 232 0.25 2.00 -3.08
CA PHE A 232 -1.09 2.54 -3.28
C PHE A 232 -1.00 4.02 -3.57
N THR A 233 -1.16 4.42 -4.83
CA THR A 233 -1.09 5.81 -5.30
C THR A 233 0.30 6.41 -5.21
N VAL A 234 0.78 6.83 -6.37
CA VAL A 234 1.99 7.63 -6.51
C VAL A 234 1.54 8.99 -6.98
N PHE A 235 2.07 10.05 -6.37
CA PHE A 235 1.73 11.42 -6.72
C PHE A 235 3.01 12.24 -6.87
N THR A 236 2.89 13.36 -7.57
CA THR A 236 4.01 14.23 -7.90
C THR A 236 3.63 15.67 -7.56
N PRO A 237 3.96 16.17 -6.35
CA PRO A 237 3.59 17.52 -5.93
C PRO A 237 4.35 18.65 -6.65
N TYR A 238 5.41 18.31 -7.38
CA TYR A 238 6.28 19.18 -8.16
C TYR A 238 6.39 18.76 -9.62
N THR A 239 6.86 19.65 -10.49
CA THR A 239 7.09 19.38 -11.93
C THR A 239 8.54 18.98 -12.26
N ASN A 240 9.44 18.92 -11.27
CA ASN A 240 10.86 18.62 -11.46
C ASN A 240 11.26 17.39 -10.65
N TYR A 241 11.48 16.24 -11.30
CA TYR A 241 12.04 15.06 -10.65
C TYR A 241 13.35 14.63 -11.31
N GLY A 242 14.41 14.67 -10.51
CA GLY A 242 15.58 13.87 -10.77
C GLY A 242 15.33 12.49 -10.20
N THR A 243 14.79 11.56 -10.98
CA THR A 243 14.70 10.18 -10.52
C THR A 243 16.07 9.54 -10.55
N ALA A 244 16.57 9.17 -9.37
CA ALA A 244 17.66 8.22 -9.29
C ALA A 244 17.17 6.86 -9.78
N GLU A 245 17.87 6.26 -10.74
CA GLU A 245 17.62 4.87 -11.09
C GLU A 245 17.96 3.99 -9.88
N VAL A 246 17.03 3.11 -9.49
CA VAL A 246 17.21 2.19 -8.38
C VAL A 246 17.17 0.75 -8.87
N THR A 247 18.10 -0.06 -8.38
CA THR A 247 18.08 -1.52 -8.57
C THR A 247 17.58 -2.17 -7.29
N SER A 248 16.42 -2.81 -7.34
CA SER A 248 15.81 -3.45 -6.17
C SER A 248 15.81 -4.97 -6.28
N PRO A 249 16.18 -5.71 -5.22
CA PRO A 249 16.30 -7.17 -5.29
C PRO A 249 14.97 -7.92 -5.14
N LEU A 250 13.83 -7.21 -5.17
CA LEU A 250 12.48 -7.73 -4.94
C LEU A 250 12.07 -8.88 -5.86
N LYS A 251 11.27 -9.80 -5.30
CA LYS A 251 10.58 -10.87 -6.05
C LYS A 251 9.15 -10.53 -6.42
N ALA A 252 8.44 -9.73 -5.64
CA ALA A 252 7.05 -9.41 -5.89
C ALA A 252 6.78 -7.91 -5.67
N LEU A 253 6.11 -7.30 -6.63
CA LEU A 253 5.71 -5.89 -6.58
C LEU A 253 4.24 -5.76 -7.01
N SER A 254 3.46 -5.03 -6.20
CA SER A 254 2.09 -4.62 -6.53
C SER A 254 2.00 -3.10 -6.52
N ILE A 255 1.47 -2.51 -7.58
CA ILE A 255 1.21 -1.07 -7.66
C ILE A 255 -0.26 -0.86 -8.00
N THR A 256 -0.96 -0.10 -7.17
CA THR A 256 -2.37 0.26 -7.32
C THR A 256 -2.46 1.78 -7.43
N ALA A 257 -2.79 2.29 -8.61
CA ALA A 257 -3.06 3.70 -8.85
C ALA A 257 -4.51 4.02 -8.45
N THR A 258 -4.73 4.80 -7.37
CA THR A 258 -6.09 5.12 -6.84
C THR A 258 -6.54 6.58 -6.99
N GLY A 259 -5.61 7.53 -7.12
CA GLY A 259 -5.92 8.97 -7.20
C GLY A 259 -6.59 9.43 -8.50
N GLU A 260 -7.45 10.46 -8.37
CA GLU A 260 -8.11 11.18 -9.47
C GLU A 260 -7.19 12.25 -10.10
N ASP A 261 -5.99 12.46 -9.56
CA ASP A 261 -5.06 13.48 -10.03
C ASP A 261 -4.60 13.21 -11.46
N GLU A 262 -4.70 14.23 -12.32
CA GLU A 262 -4.28 14.17 -13.73
C GLU A 262 -2.78 13.76 -13.86
N ASP A 263 -1.96 14.14 -12.87
CA ASP A 263 -0.51 13.89 -12.85
C ASP A 263 -0.12 12.47 -12.43
N GLN A 264 -1.07 11.65 -11.96
CA GLN A 264 -0.79 10.29 -11.50
C GLN A 264 -0.14 9.42 -12.60
N GLY A 265 -0.54 9.62 -13.86
CA GLY A 265 0.03 8.91 -15.00
C GLY A 265 1.53 9.20 -15.16
N GLU A 266 1.93 10.46 -14.97
CA GLU A 266 3.34 10.88 -15.01
C GLU A 266 4.11 10.39 -13.79
N ALA A 267 3.52 10.45 -12.59
CA ALA A 267 4.10 9.90 -11.37
C ALA A 267 4.41 8.40 -11.50
N LEU A 268 3.45 7.64 -12.01
CA LEU A 268 3.61 6.21 -12.25
C LEU A 268 4.63 5.94 -13.38
N ALA A 269 4.61 6.74 -14.45
CA ALA A 269 5.61 6.64 -15.52
C ALA A 269 7.02 6.83 -14.96
N THR A 270 7.21 7.89 -14.17
CA THR A 270 8.45 8.28 -13.51
C THR A 270 8.97 7.21 -12.55
N LEU A 271 8.07 6.59 -11.79
CA LEU A 271 8.42 5.44 -10.96
C LEU A 271 8.87 4.25 -11.82
N LEU A 272 8.09 3.83 -12.82
CA LEU A 272 8.46 2.68 -13.65
C LEU A 272 9.78 2.92 -14.40
N THR A 273 10.00 4.14 -14.91
CA THR A 273 11.27 4.53 -15.55
C THR A 273 12.43 4.70 -14.58
N SER A 274 12.27 4.59 -13.26
CA SER A 274 13.40 4.59 -12.31
C SER A 274 13.74 3.19 -11.78
N LEU A 275 12.85 2.20 -11.92
CA LEU A 275 13.05 0.86 -11.37
C LEU A 275 13.84 -0.10 -12.29
N THR A 276 14.76 -0.84 -11.67
CA THR A 276 15.41 -2.05 -12.23
C THR A 276 15.19 -3.22 -11.26
N LEU A 277 14.50 -4.28 -11.71
CA LEU A 277 14.01 -5.37 -10.85
C LEU A 277 14.57 -6.74 -11.30
N PRO A 278 15.85 -7.05 -11.01
CA PRO A 278 16.56 -8.24 -11.51
C PRO A 278 16.09 -9.59 -10.95
N ASN A 279 15.20 -9.60 -9.95
CA ASN A 279 14.72 -10.83 -9.31
C ASN A 279 13.19 -10.97 -9.33
N MET A 280 12.49 -10.11 -10.06
CA MET A 280 11.04 -10.07 -10.02
C MET A 280 10.44 -11.34 -10.62
N GLU A 281 9.58 -12.00 -9.84
CA GLU A 281 8.83 -13.20 -10.21
C GLU A 281 7.34 -12.89 -10.44
N LYS A 282 6.81 -11.89 -9.72
CA LYS A 282 5.42 -11.46 -9.80
C LYS A 282 5.30 -9.94 -9.89
N LEU A 283 4.55 -9.47 -10.88
CA LEU A 283 4.18 -8.06 -11.03
C LEU A 283 2.65 -7.92 -11.06
N THR A 284 2.10 -7.01 -10.27
CA THR A 284 0.69 -6.65 -10.26
C THR A 284 0.54 -5.16 -10.42
N LEU A 285 -0.24 -4.73 -11.41
CA LEU A 285 -0.53 -3.32 -11.68
C LEU A 285 -2.05 -3.16 -11.77
N ILE A 286 -2.59 -2.28 -10.93
CA ILE A 286 -4.02 -2.01 -10.80
C ILE A 286 -4.23 -0.52 -11.03
N ASN A 287 -5.19 -0.15 -11.89
CA ASN A 287 -5.59 1.24 -12.11
C ASN A 287 -7.06 1.44 -11.73
N GLU A 288 -7.29 1.92 -10.50
CA GLU A 288 -8.64 2.18 -9.98
C GLU A 288 -9.22 3.50 -10.50
N SER A 289 -8.39 4.49 -10.85
CA SER A 289 -8.81 5.88 -11.08
C SER A 289 -9.64 6.14 -12.33
N GLY A 290 -9.99 5.13 -13.14
CA GLY A 290 -10.85 5.39 -14.30
C GLY A 290 -10.10 5.98 -15.51
N GLU A 291 -9.35 7.05 -15.30
CA GLU A 291 -9.26 8.09 -16.32
C GLU A 291 -7.90 8.22 -17.00
N SER A 292 -6.80 7.95 -16.27
CA SER A 292 -5.45 8.11 -16.79
C SER A 292 -5.03 6.93 -17.70
N ALA A 293 -4.33 7.26 -18.79
CA ALA A 293 -3.69 6.27 -19.64
C ALA A 293 -2.56 5.57 -18.89
N PHE A 294 -2.46 4.24 -19.01
CA PHE A 294 -1.40 3.50 -18.35
C PHE A 294 -0.03 3.81 -19.01
N PRO A 295 1.05 4.10 -18.26
CA PRO A 295 2.34 4.49 -18.83
C PRO A 295 3.14 3.29 -19.37
N VAL A 296 2.70 2.76 -20.52
CA VAL A 296 3.28 1.58 -21.18
C VAL A 296 4.79 1.71 -21.40
N ASN A 297 5.26 2.87 -21.87
CA ASN A 297 6.68 3.07 -22.16
C ASN A 297 7.54 3.03 -20.89
N GLY A 298 7.02 3.49 -19.75
CA GLY A 298 7.70 3.37 -18.46
C GLY A 298 7.86 1.91 -18.06
N LEU A 299 6.78 1.12 -18.18
CA LEU A 299 6.82 -0.32 -17.92
C LEU A 299 7.81 -1.05 -18.85
N LEU A 300 7.79 -0.75 -20.15
CA LEU A 300 8.71 -1.35 -21.11
C LEU A 300 10.17 -1.01 -20.78
N SER A 301 10.45 0.24 -20.39
CA SER A 301 11.79 0.68 -19.96
C SER A 301 12.26 -0.08 -18.72
N MET A 302 11.37 -0.27 -17.74
CA MET A 302 11.63 -1.08 -16.55
C MET A 302 11.99 -2.53 -16.90
N LEU A 303 11.20 -3.15 -17.78
CA LEU A 303 11.42 -4.52 -18.25
C LEU A 303 12.73 -4.65 -19.05
N ASP A 304 13.05 -3.65 -19.87
CA ASP A 304 14.27 -3.64 -20.67
C ASP A 304 15.55 -3.53 -19.83
N ARG A 305 15.56 -2.71 -18.78
CA ARG A 305 16.69 -2.69 -17.84
C ARG A 305 16.78 -3.96 -17.01
N SER A 306 15.64 -4.61 -16.79
CA SER A 306 15.55 -5.88 -16.06
C SER A 306 15.77 -7.10 -16.98
N GLN A 307 16.38 -6.95 -18.15
CA GLN A 307 16.45 -8.00 -19.18
C GLN A 307 17.00 -9.36 -18.70
N SER A 308 17.97 -9.37 -17.78
CA SER A 308 18.50 -10.61 -17.20
C SER A 308 17.47 -11.37 -16.34
N SER A 309 16.43 -10.70 -15.85
CA SER A 309 15.36 -11.22 -14.99
C SER A 309 14.05 -11.52 -15.70
N LEU A 310 13.92 -11.21 -16.99
CA LEU A 310 12.75 -11.58 -17.79
C LEU A 310 12.56 -13.11 -17.88
N THR A 311 13.59 -13.87 -17.49
CA THR A 311 13.53 -15.33 -17.26
C THR A 311 12.83 -15.73 -15.96
N LYS A 312 12.70 -14.82 -14.99
CA LYS A 312 12.12 -15.05 -13.66
C LYS A 312 10.70 -14.52 -13.52
N LEU A 313 10.34 -13.48 -14.27
CA LEU A 313 8.98 -12.93 -14.24
C LEU A 313 7.99 -13.95 -14.81
N THR A 314 7.33 -14.66 -13.91
CA THR A 314 6.46 -15.80 -14.21
C THR A 314 4.98 -15.45 -14.05
N HIS A 315 4.67 -14.37 -13.35
CA HIS A 315 3.30 -13.93 -13.05
C HIS A 315 3.12 -12.44 -13.35
N LEU A 316 2.13 -12.13 -14.18
CA LEU A 316 1.75 -10.77 -14.55
C LEU A 316 0.25 -10.58 -14.33
N HIS A 317 -0.12 -9.53 -13.62
CA HIS A 317 -1.50 -9.18 -13.34
C HIS A 317 -1.74 -7.72 -13.69
N PHE A 318 -2.65 -7.48 -14.63
CA PHE A 318 -3.18 -6.17 -14.95
C PHE A 318 -4.65 -6.11 -14.57
N GLU A 319 -5.02 -5.12 -13.77
CA GLU A 319 -6.39 -4.90 -13.37
C GLU A 319 -6.83 -3.48 -13.70
N ARG A 320 -7.90 -3.35 -14.49
CA ARG A 320 -8.49 -2.05 -14.86
C ARG A 320 -7.50 -1.09 -15.54
N CYS A 321 -6.48 -1.62 -16.20
CA CYS A 321 -5.55 -0.83 -17.00
C CYS A 321 -6.08 -0.70 -18.44
N ARG A 322 -6.00 0.50 -19.03
CA ARG A 322 -6.28 0.70 -20.47
C ARG A 322 -5.02 0.35 -21.27
N PHE A 323 -5.12 -0.68 -22.11
CA PHE A 323 -4.06 -1.07 -23.02
C PHE A 323 -4.63 -1.40 -24.38
N SER A 324 -3.96 -0.95 -25.44
CA SER A 324 -4.22 -1.45 -26.78
C SER A 324 -3.68 -2.88 -26.93
N ASP A 325 -4.20 -3.63 -27.92
CA ASP A 325 -3.64 -4.93 -28.33
C ASP A 325 -2.12 -4.83 -28.56
N GLY A 326 -1.66 -3.77 -29.23
CA GLY A 326 -0.25 -3.56 -29.53
C GLY A 326 0.60 -3.36 -28.27
N ASP A 327 0.10 -2.64 -27.27
CA ASP A 327 0.82 -2.41 -26.02
C ASP A 327 0.98 -3.70 -25.21
N LEU A 328 -0.11 -4.48 -25.06
CA LEU A 328 -0.04 -5.77 -24.38
C LEU A 328 0.90 -6.73 -25.10
N LEU A 329 0.85 -6.79 -26.43
CA LEU A 329 1.76 -7.65 -27.20
C LEU A 329 3.22 -7.23 -26.97
N ARG A 330 3.55 -5.93 -27.06
CA ARG A 330 4.89 -5.40 -26.77
C ARG A 330 5.36 -5.76 -25.36
N ILE A 331 4.47 -5.72 -24.36
CA ILE A 331 4.79 -6.12 -22.99
C ILE A 331 5.05 -7.63 -22.91
N LEU A 332 4.18 -8.45 -23.48
CA LEU A 332 4.27 -9.91 -23.43
C LEU A 332 5.49 -10.45 -24.20
N GLU A 333 5.90 -9.79 -25.29
CA GLU A 333 7.15 -10.10 -26.01
C GLU A 333 8.38 -10.00 -25.11
N LYS A 334 8.37 -9.07 -24.14
CA LYS A 334 9.47 -8.91 -23.19
C LYS A 334 9.48 -10.00 -22.12
N ILE A 335 8.42 -10.81 -21.95
CA ILE A 335 8.31 -11.72 -20.80
C ILE A 335 8.13 -13.17 -21.28
N PRO A 336 9.18 -13.78 -21.90
CA PRO A 336 9.07 -15.12 -22.47
C PRO A 336 8.87 -16.23 -21.42
N ALA A 337 9.24 -15.99 -20.16
CA ALA A 337 9.06 -16.93 -19.05
C ALA A 337 7.68 -16.85 -18.38
N LEU A 338 6.77 -16.00 -18.85
CA LEU A 338 5.47 -15.82 -18.24
C LEU A 338 4.66 -17.12 -18.24
N THR A 339 4.24 -17.55 -17.06
CA THR A 339 3.46 -18.77 -16.83
C THR A 339 2.02 -18.49 -16.42
N GLY A 340 1.77 -17.33 -15.78
CA GLY A 340 0.47 -16.91 -15.31
C GLY A 340 0.18 -15.48 -15.74
N PHE A 341 -0.87 -15.29 -16.52
CA PHE A 341 -1.34 -13.97 -16.96
C PHE A 341 -2.75 -13.73 -16.45
N ILE A 342 -2.96 -12.61 -15.77
CA ILE A 342 -4.28 -12.13 -15.35
C ILE A 342 -4.49 -10.76 -15.98
N PHE A 343 -5.61 -10.59 -16.67
CA PHE A 343 -6.01 -9.34 -17.29
C PHE A 343 -7.48 -9.07 -17.00
N GLU A 344 -7.75 -7.95 -16.36
CA GLU A 344 -9.10 -7.42 -16.17
C GLU A 344 -9.25 -6.15 -17.01
N GLU A 345 -10.08 -6.26 -18.04
CA GLU A 345 -10.43 -5.19 -18.97
C GLU A 345 -11.05 -4.02 -18.21
N LYS A 346 -11.00 -2.81 -18.79
CA LYS A 346 -11.75 -1.66 -18.29
C LYS A 346 -12.78 -1.19 -19.30
N GLU A 347 -12.29 -0.65 -20.41
CA GLU A 347 -13.12 -0.06 -21.48
C GLU A 347 -12.66 -0.51 -22.86
N GLU A 348 -11.34 -0.56 -23.09
CA GLU A 348 -10.78 -1.04 -24.36
C GLU A 348 -10.77 -2.56 -24.42
N SER A 349 -11.42 -3.08 -25.45
CA SER A 349 -11.58 -4.51 -25.66
C SER A 349 -10.39 -5.11 -26.38
N LEU A 350 -9.89 -6.22 -25.83
CA LEU A 350 -9.00 -7.10 -26.57
C LEU A 350 -9.70 -7.51 -27.85
N THR A 351 -9.06 -7.29 -28.99
CA THR A 351 -9.63 -7.67 -30.27
C THR A 351 -9.18 -9.07 -30.68
N GLY A 352 -9.74 -9.60 -31.77
CA GLY A 352 -9.26 -10.86 -32.35
C GLY A 352 -7.78 -10.81 -32.72
N HIS A 353 -7.25 -9.63 -33.05
CA HIS A 353 -5.85 -9.43 -33.39
C HIS A 353 -4.90 -9.81 -32.25
N PHE A 354 -5.23 -9.47 -30.99
CA PHE A 354 -4.45 -9.87 -29.82
C PHE A 354 -4.27 -11.38 -29.74
N PHE A 355 -5.37 -12.14 -29.82
CA PHE A 355 -5.34 -13.61 -29.71
C PHE A 355 -4.68 -14.27 -30.93
N GLN A 356 -4.92 -13.75 -32.13
CA GLN A 356 -4.23 -14.21 -33.34
C GLN A 356 -2.71 -14.02 -33.23
N SER A 357 -2.26 -12.89 -32.71
CA SER A 357 -0.85 -12.60 -32.50
C SER A 357 -0.20 -13.54 -31.47
N LEU A 358 -0.91 -13.88 -30.39
CA LEU A 358 -0.42 -14.83 -29.38
C LEU A 358 -0.27 -16.29 -29.88
N MET A 359 -0.97 -16.64 -30.96
CA MET A 359 -0.80 -17.93 -31.63
C MET A 359 0.45 -17.96 -32.53
N GLY A 360 1.03 -16.80 -32.85
CA GLY A 360 2.13 -16.64 -33.79
C GLY A 360 1.68 -16.75 -35.25
N PRO A 361 2.59 -16.53 -36.22
CA PRO A 361 2.31 -16.76 -37.63
C PRO A 361 1.80 -18.19 -37.84
N SER A 362 0.89 -18.36 -38.80
CA SER A 362 0.37 -19.68 -39.20
C SER A 362 1.52 -20.68 -39.39
N LEU A 363 1.36 -21.91 -38.88
CA LEU A 363 2.25 -23.10 -38.91
C LEU A 363 2.94 -23.44 -40.25
N LYS A 364 2.71 -22.66 -41.31
CA LYS A 364 3.30 -22.83 -42.63
C LYS A 364 4.74 -22.35 -42.74
N GLU A 365 5.25 -21.55 -41.79
CA GLU A 365 6.63 -21.05 -41.80
C GLU A 365 7.46 -21.68 -40.65
N ASN A 366 8.53 -22.40 -41.00
CA ASN A 366 9.31 -23.29 -40.13
C ASN A 366 10.09 -22.62 -38.96
N ASN A 367 9.77 -21.38 -38.57
CA ASN A 367 10.49 -20.64 -37.52
C ASN A 367 9.55 -19.86 -36.60
N LEU A 368 8.53 -20.53 -36.04
CA LEU A 368 7.58 -19.88 -35.15
C LEU A 368 8.13 -19.72 -33.73
N MET A 369 8.56 -18.49 -33.42
CA MET A 369 8.60 -18.05 -32.03
C MET A 369 7.17 -17.77 -31.55
N LEU A 370 6.62 -18.70 -30.77
CA LEU A 370 5.39 -18.44 -30.01
C LEU A 370 5.65 -17.31 -29.02
N MET A 371 4.80 -16.29 -29.02
CA MET A 371 4.77 -15.31 -27.93
C MET A 371 4.39 -16.01 -26.63
N VAL A 372 5.17 -15.81 -25.58
CA VAL A 372 4.95 -16.43 -24.26
C VAL A 372 4.77 -17.96 -24.34
N PRO A 373 5.80 -18.72 -24.71
CA PRO A 373 5.68 -20.17 -24.92
C PRO A 373 5.32 -20.95 -23.65
N SER A 374 5.60 -20.38 -22.47
CA SER A 374 5.45 -21.04 -21.16
C SER A 374 4.11 -20.75 -20.47
N LEU A 375 3.17 -20.08 -21.14
CA LEU A 375 1.90 -19.68 -20.55
C LEU A 375 1.06 -20.91 -20.17
N MET A 376 0.89 -21.15 -18.87
CA MET A 376 0.11 -22.27 -18.32
C MET A 376 -1.22 -21.83 -17.73
N ARG A 377 -1.34 -20.58 -17.30
CA ARG A 377 -2.54 -20.02 -16.69
C ARG A 377 -2.90 -18.68 -17.32
N VAL A 378 -4.13 -18.56 -17.77
CA VAL A 378 -4.72 -17.29 -18.23
C VAL A 378 -5.99 -17.01 -17.43
N VAL A 379 -6.15 -15.77 -16.98
CA VAL A 379 -7.40 -15.28 -16.37
C VAL A 379 -7.76 -14.00 -17.08
N LEU A 380 -8.87 -14.02 -17.82
CA LEU A 380 -9.35 -12.85 -18.56
C LEU A 380 -10.71 -12.47 -17.99
N LYS A 381 -10.84 -11.22 -17.54
CA LYS A 381 -12.12 -10.65 -17.12
C LYS A 381 -12.47 -9.53 -18.08
N PHE A 382 -13.49 -9.77 -18.89
CA PHE A 382 -14.01 -8.81 -19.86
C PHE A 382 -15.07 -7.94 -19.21
N HIS A 383 -15.07 -6.66 -19.55
CA HIS A 383 -16.11 -5.68 -19.21
C HIS A 383 -16.85 -5.21 -20.46
N SER A 384 -16.25 -5.37 -21.64
CA SER A 384 -16.90 -5.03 -22.89
C SER A 384 -17.95 -6.05 -23.33
N ARG A 385 -18.84 -5.57 -24.20
CA ARG A 385 -19.85 -6.40 -24.85
C ARG A 385 -19.32 -7.15 -26.07
N SER A 386 -18.22 -6.69 -26.67
CA SER A 386 -17.66 -7.22 -27.90
C SER A 386 -16.45 -8.08 -27.60
N ILE A 387 -16.68 -9.37 -27.39
CA ILE A 387 -15.61 -10.34 -27.09
C ILE A 387 -15.28 -11.13 -28.37
N PRO A 388 -14.01 -11.22 -28.78
CA PRO A 388 -13.57 -11.98 -29.96
C PRO A 388 -13.54 -13.48 -29.65
N PHE A 389 -14.71 -14.08 -29.48
CA PHE A 389 -14.84 -15.44 -28.99
C PHE A 389 -14.20 -16.49 -29.92
N ASP A 390 -14.29 -16.32 -31.23
CA ASP A 390 -13.72 -17.26 -32.18
C ASP A 390 -12.20 -17.32 -32.08
N GLU A 391 -11.54 -16.16 -31.98
CA GLU A 391 -10.10 -16.05 -31.84
C GLU A 391 -9.63 -16.49 -30.45
N LEU A 392 -10.38 -16.15 -29.38
CA LEU A 392 -10.09 -16.61 -28.03
C LEU A 392 -10.16 -18.14 -27.92
N LEU A 393 -11.20 -18.75 -28.49
CA LEU A 393 -11.33 -20.22 -28.50
C LEU A 393 -10.22 -20.86 -29.32
N SER A 394 -9.90 -20.31 -30.50
CA SER A 394 -8.80 -20.78 -31.34
C SER A 394 -7.46 -20.72 -30.58
N PHE A 395 -7.22 -19.64 -29.84
CA PHE A 395 -6.05 -19.51 -28.99
C PHE A 395 -5.98 -20.61 -27.90
N ILE A 396 -7.08 -20.83 -27.16
CA ILE A 396 -7.13 -21.86 -26.12
C ILE A 396 -6.90 -23.25 -26.72
N GLU A 397 -7.56 -23.58 -27.84
CA GLU A 397 -7.41 -24.85 -28.52
C GLU A 397 -5.98 -25.06 -29.05
N SER A 398 -5.36 -24.03 -29.62
CA SER A 398 -3.98 -24.09 -30.13
C SER A 398 -2.97 -24.41 -29.03
N ARG A 399 -3.21 -23.92 -27.81
CA ARG A 399 -2.35 -24.16 -26.64
C ARG A 399 -2.64 -25.48 -25.93
N ARG A 400 -3.70 -26.19 -26.33
CA ARG A 400 -4.07 -27.50 -25.79
C ARG A 400 -3.37 -28.65 -26.51
N GLN A 401 -3.29 -28.59 -27.84
CA GLN A 401 -2.93 -29.74 -28.69
C GLN A 401 -1.42 -29.95 -28.89
N ASN A 402 -0.57 -29.29 -28.10
CA ASN A 402 0.88 -29.37 -28.32
C ASN A 402 1.51 -30.56 -27.58
N ASP A 403 1.16 -31.78 -28.00
CA ASP A 403 1.68 -33.04 -27.45
C ASP A 403 3.21 -33.15 -27.56
N GLN A 404 3.82 -32.39 -28.45
CA GLN A 404 5.27 -32.41 -28.68
C GLN A 404 6.06 -31.68 -27.57
N LEU A 405 5.43 -30.78 -26.81
CA LEU A 405 6.09 -29.94 -25.82
C LEU A 405 5.23 -29.82 -24.55
N PRO A 406 5.32 -30.79 -23.61
CA PRO A 406 4.44 -30.86 -22.44
C PRO A 406 4.50 -29.64 -21.50
N ASN A 407 5.58 -28.85 -21.58
CA ASN A 407 5.73 -27.61 -20.81
C ASN A 407 5.00 -26.39 -21.42
N ARG A 408 4.33 -26.55 -22.57
CA ARG A 408 3.63 -25.46 -23.29
C ARG A 408 2.11 -25.58 -23.26
N VAL A 409 1.59 -26.48 -22.44
CA VAL A 409 0.15 -26.75 -22.37
C VAL A 409 -0.51 -25.75 -21.43
N LEU A 410 -1.50 -25.03 -21.95
CA LEU A 410 -2.38 -24.19 -21.13
C LEU A 410 -3.20 -25.12 -20.22
N ARG A 411 -3.02 -24.99 -18.89
CA ARG A 411 -3.65 -25.83 -17.88
C ARG A 411 -4.91 -25.23 -17.31
N THR A 412 -4.97 -23.90 -17.24
CA THR A 412 -6.08 -23.20 -16.62
C THR A 412 -6.40 -21.94 -17.43
N ALA A 413 -7.61 -21.87 -17.95
CA ALA A 413 -8.17 -20.64 -18.50
C ALA A 413 -9.40 -20.25 -17.70
N VAL A 414 -9.36 -19.09 -17.03
CA VAL A 414 -10.53 -18.53 -16.34
C VAL A 414 -11.06 -17.35 -17.15
N ILE A 415 -12.22 -17.51 -17.77
CA ILE A 415 -12.84 -16.45 -18.57
C ILE A 415 -14.07 -15.93 -17.86
N THR A 416 -14.06 -14.63 -17.55
CA THR A 416 -15.17 -13.91 -16.94
C THR A 416 -15.73 -12.92 -17.95
N ILE A 417 -17.04 -12.98 -18.19
CA ILE A 417 -17.73 -12.12 -19.14
C ILE A 417 -18.90 -11.41 -18.45
N PRO A 418 -19.28 -10.20 -18.89
CA PRO A 418 -20.48 -9.55 -18.40
C PRO A 418 -21.71 -10.35 -18.84
N LYS A 419 -22.83 -10.17 -18.13
CA LYS A 419 -24.10 -10.84 -18.47
C LYS A 419 -24.56 -10.42 -19.87
N ALA A 420 -24.22 -11.22 -20.87
CA ALA A 420 -24.61 -11.01 -22.25
C ALA A 420 -26.09 -11.37 -22.48
N SER A 421 -26.60 -11.07 -23.68
CA SER A 421 -27.89 -11.62 -24.12
C SER A 421 -27.83 -13.16 -24.09
N SER A 422 -28.92 -13.79 -23.65
CA SER A 422 -28.98 -15.25 -23.42
C SER A 422 -28.54 -16.09 -24.63
N GLN A 423 -28.75 -15.60 -25.84
CA GLN A 423 -28.40 -16.29 -27.08
C GLN A 423 -26.89 -16.45 -27.29
N VAL A 424 -26.08 -15.45 -26.93
CA VAL A 424 -24.61 -15.54 -27.06
C VAL A 424 -24.04 -16.50 -26.02
N LEU A 425 -24.62 -16.48 -24.82
CA LEU A 425 -24.26 -17.40 -23.73
C LEU A 425 -24.51 -18.87 -24.10
N GLU A 426 -25.66 -19.20 -24.69
CA GLU A 426 -25.99 -20.58 -25.08
C GLU A 426 -24.99 -21.15 -26.12
N ALA A 427 -24.75 -20.41 -27.20
CA ALA A 427 -23.80 -20.84 -28.24
C ALA A 427 -22.37 -20.98 -27.69
N LEU A 428 -22.00 -20.14 -26.72
CA LEU A 428 -20.71 -20.18 -26.07
C LEU A 428 -20.60 -21.34 -25.08
N GLU A 429 -21.64 -21.59 -24.29
CA GLU A 429 -21.70 -22.70 -23.35
C GLU A 429 -21.56 -24.03 -24.08
N ASP A 430 -22.19 -24.21 -25.24
CA ASP A 430 -22.04 -25.41 -26.06
C ASP A 430 -20.57 -25.64 -26.46
N ARG A 431 -19.88 -24.60 -26.95
CA ARG A 431 -18.46 -24.71 -27.34
C ARG A 431 -17.52 -24.91 -26.15
N LEU A 432 -17.80 -24.23 -25.03
CA LEU A 432 -16.99 -24.31 -23.82
C LEU A 432 -17.25 -25.59 -23.01
N SER A 433 -18.43 -26.20 -23.11
CA SER A 433 -18.73 -27.48 -22.45
C SER A 433 -17.74 -28.56 -22.86
N LYS A 434 -17.36 -28.56 -24.15
CA LYS A 434 -16.32 -29.43 -24.73
C LYS A 434 -14.92 -29.16 -24.18
N LEU A 435 -14.65 -27.93 -23.75
CA LEU A 435 -13.36 -27.57 -23.12
C LEU A 435 -13.35 -27.84 -21.61
N ARG A 436 -14.52 -27.77 -20.94
CA ARG A 436 -14.70 -28.08 -19.51
C ARG A 436 -14.56 -29.56 -19.21
N SER A 437 -15.05 -30.45 -20.09
CA SER A 437 -14.93 -31.92 -19.91
C SER A 437 -13.48 -32.37 -19.73
N ASP A 438 -12.55 -31.58 -20.25
CA ASP A 438 -11.13 -31.88 -20.27
C ASP A 438 -10.36 -31.20 -19.12
N GLY A 439 -11.05 -30.44 -18.24
CA GLY A 439 -10.48 -29.83 -17.03
C GLY A 439 -9.61 -28.58 -17.25
N VAL A 440 -9.56 -28.04 -18.47
CA VAL A 440 -8.65 -26.93 -18.84
C VAL A 440 -9.27 -25.54 -18.61
N VAL A 441 -10.59 -25.41 -18.73
CA VAL A 441 -11.27 -24.11 -18.75
C VAL A 441 -12.32 -24.03 -17.64
N GLU A 442 -12.23 -23.00 -16.79
CA GLU A 442 -13.27 -22.63 -15.84
C GLU A 442 -13.89 -21.31 -16.31
N MET A 443 -15.14 -21.33 -16.78
CA MET A 443 -15.82 -20.10 -17.17
C MET A 443 -16.71 -19.61 -16.03
N LYS A 444 -16.63 -18.32 -15.71
CA LYS A 444 -17.49 -17.67 -14.72
C LYS A 444 -18.32 -16.60 -15.40
N VAL A 445 -19.65 -16.78 -15.39
CA VAL A 445 -20.56 -15.73 -15.85
C VAL A 445 -20.87 -14.86 -14.64
N ASN A 446 -20.44 -13.60 -14.67
CA ASN A 446 -20.73 -12.68 -13.57
C ASN A 446 -22.05 -11.96 -13.81
N SER A 447 -22.90 -11.96 -12.79
CA SER A 447 -24.09 -11.13 -12.71
C SER A 447 -23.71 -9.77 -12.12
N TYR A 448 -23.16 -8.88 -12.95
CA TYR A 448 -23.09 -7.46 -12.63
C TYR A 448 -24.26 -6.73 -13.28
#